data_AF-V6M9Q8-F1
#
_entry.id   AF-V6M9Q8-F1
#
_cell.length_a   1.000
_cell.length_b   1.000
_cell.length_c   1.000
_cell.angle_alpha   90.00
_cell.angle_beta   90.00
_cell.angle_gamma   90.00
#
_symmetry.space_group_name_H-M   'P 1'
#
loop_
_entity.id
_entity.type
_entity.pdbx_description
1 polymer ?
#
loop_
_entity_poly.entity_id
_entity_poly.type
_entity_poly.pdbx_seq_one_letter_code
_entity_poly.pdbx_strand_id
1 'polypeptide(L)'
;MLKFRTIASMLLLCGGLSLTGCSNEPASAPAPTEKQVINVDLTATVVKEKLKLGMSKEEVKNLLEVDYDAEVTSSMNDTKMWRYDFGKKEGYTYTAPDNMDDVDMQGLGDGSLKSQLFIEFDKEEKVLSFTFYSKNEKGELVESRLMQDGTVKESTIE
;
A
#
# COMPACT_ATOMS: atom_id res chain seq x y z
N MET A 1 3.59 65.76 -43.92
CA MET A 1 2.74 64.59 -43.60
C MET A 1 2.28 64.79 -42.15
N LEU A 2 1.13 65.44 -41.92
CA LEU A 2 -0.22 64.88 -41.77
C LEU A 2 -0.36 64.13 -40.43
N LYS A 3 -1.20 64.47 -39.45
CA LYS A 3 -2.18 65.55 -39.18
C LYS A 3 -2.46 65.55 -37.66
N PHE A 4 -2.68 66.73 -37.08
CA PHE A 4 -3.31 66.94 -35.77
C PHE A 4 -4.80 66.54 -35.76
N ARG A 5 -5.34 66.16 -34.58
CA ARG A 5 -6.64 66.57 -33.95
C ARG A 5 -7.00 65.62 -32.78
N THR A 6 -7.04 65.98 -31.49
CA THR A 6 -7.94 66.82 -30.64
C THR A 6 -9.29 66.18 -30.22
N ILE A 7 -9.65 66.38 -28.93
CA ILE A 7 -10.99 66.41 -28.24
C ILE A 7 -11.52 65.03 -27.76
N ALA A 8 -11.65 64.67 -26.47
CA ALA A 8 -12.32 65.20 -25.25
C ALA A 8 -13.75 64.66 -24.99
N SER A 9 -14.07 64.53 -23.69
CA SER A 9 -15.36 64.15 -23.06
C SER A 9 -15.69 62.65 -23.10
N MET A 10 -16.11 62.00 -22.02
CA MET A 10 -17.25 62.38 -21.17
C MET A 10 -17.20 61.67 -19.80
N LEU A 11 -17.54 62.43 -18.76
CA LEU A 11 -17.86 61.97 -17.41
C LEU A 11 -18.86 60.80 -17.41
N LEU A 12 -18.68 59.84 -16.50
CA LEU A 12 -19.81 59.38 -15.70
C LEU A 12 -19.38 59.20 -14.23
N LEU A 13 -20.22 59.77 -13.38
CA LEU A 13 -20.15 59.86 -11.93
C LEU A 13 -20.78 58.61 -11.27
N CYS A 14 -20.61 58.52 -9.95
CA CYS A 14 -21.22 57.57 -8.99
C CYS A 14 -20.40 56.28 -8.82
N GLY A 15 -19.80 55.97 -7.67
CA GLY A 15 -20.20 56.28 -6.31
C GLY A 15 -20.46 54.93 -5.62
N GLY A 16 -19.69 54.60 -4.58
CA GLY A 16 -19.91 53.38 -3.81
C GLY A 16 -18.71 52.93 -3.01
N LEU A 17 -18.62 53.40 -1.77
CA LEU A 17 -17.96 52.65 -0.70
C LEU A 17 -18.68 51.30 -0.54
N SER A 18 -17.96 50.19 -0.52
CA SER A 18 -18.24 49.09 0.43
C SER A 18 -17.06 48.13 0.52
N LEU A 19 -16.73 47.80 1.78
CA LEU A 19 -15.84 46.75 2.23
C LEU A 19 -16.32 45.38 1.73
N THR A 20 -15.48 44.64 1.04
CA THR A 20 -15.48 43.16 0.90
C THR A 20 -14.26 42.83 0.04
N GLY A 21 -13.42 41.84 0.31
CA GLY A 21 -13.30 40.85 1.35
C GLY A 21 -11.95 40.16 1.09
N CYS A 22 -11.38 39.51 2.10
CA CYS A 22 -10.24 38.62 1.90
C CYS A 22 -10.63 37.60 0.81
N SER A 23 -9.95 37.64 -0.33
CA SER A 23 -10.06 36.57 -1.31
C SER A 23 -9.48 35.32 -0.68
N ASN A 24 -10.37 34.43 -0.23
CA ASN A 24 -10.02 33.04 0.04
C ASN A 24 -9.56 32.44 -1.29
N GLU A 25 -8.26 32.15 -1.36
CA GLU A 25 -7.68 31.22 -2.31
C GLU A 25 -8.50 29.92 -2.33
N PRO A 26 -8.81 29.35 -3.50
CA PRO A 26 -9.48 28.06 -3.55
C PRO A 26 -8.53 26.99 -2.99
N ALA A 27 -9.02 26.27 -1.97
CA ALA A 27 -8.39 25.09 -1.41
C ALA A 27 -8.02 24.11 -2.53
N SER A 28 -6.71 23.97 -2.75
CA SER A 28 -6.14 22.90 -3.56
C SER A 28 -6.58 21.57 -2.95
N ALA A 29 -7.26 20.74 -3.75
CA ALA A 29 -7.61 19.39 -3.37
C ALA A 29 -6.34 18.61 -2.96
N PRO A 30 -6.36 17.78 -1.91
CA PRO A 30 -5.23 16.91 -1.63
C PRO A 30 -5.05 15.96 -2.82
N ALA A 31 -3.84 15.95 -3.38
CA ALA A 31 -3.43 15.02 -4.41
C ALA A 31 -3.64 13.56 -3.93
N PRO A 32 -4.00 12.62 -4.83
CA PRO A 32 -4.17 11.22 -4.48
C PRO A 32 -2.85 10.66 -3.97
N THR A 33 -2.89 10.02 -2.81
CA THR A 33 -1.76 9.37 -2.15
C THR A 33 -1.14 8.33 -3.08
N GLU A 34 0.07 8.61 -3.55
CA GLU A 34 0.89 7.70 -4.36
C GLU A 34 1.19 6.44 -3.53
N LYS A 35 0.59 5.30 -3.89
CA LYS A 35 0.93 4.00 -3.28
C LYS A 35 2.40 3.73 -3.57
N GLN A 36 3.22 3.73 -2.51
CA GLN A 36 4.66 3.75 -2.61
C GLN A 36 5.24 2.47 -3.23
N VAL A 37 6.26 2.66 -4.07
CA VAL A 37 7.15 1.63 -4.62
C VAL A 37 8.05 1.12 -3.49
N ILE A 38 7.55 0.16 -2.72
CA ILE A 38 8.36 -0.58 -1.75
C ILE A 38 9.40 -1.44 -2.49
N ASN A 39 10.67 -1.24 -2.15
CA ASN A 39 11.75 -2.11 -2.61
C ASN A 39 11.56 -3.51 -2.00
N VAL A 40 11.21 -4.47 -2.86
CA VAL A 40 10.83 -5.83 -2.47
C VAL A 40 11.95 -6.57 -1.73
N ASP A 41 13.22 -6.32 -2.08
CA ASP A 41 14.35 -6.98 -1.40
C ASP A 41 14.49 -6.49 0.04
N LEU A 42 14.21 -5.20 0.27
CA LEU A 42 14.09 -4.64 1.61
C LEU A 42 12.86 -5.21 2.33
N THR A 43 11.73 -5.40 1.63
CA THR A 43 10.52 -6.02 2.21
C THR A 43 10.78 -7.46 2.65
N ALA A 44 11.45 -8.28 1.85
CA ALA A 44 11.75 -9.67 2.21
C ALA A 44 12.65 -9.75 3.45
N THR A 45 13.67 -8.89 3.52
CA THR A 45 14.55 -8.80 4.69
C THR A 45 13.79 -8.33 5.93
N VAL A 46 12.98 -7.27 5.81
CA VAL A 46 12.15 -6.76 6.90
C VAL A 46 11.19 -7.83 7.43
N VAL A 47 10.48 -8.53 6.56
CA VAL A 47 9.55 -9.61 6.97
C VAL A 47 10.31 -10.71 7.70
N LYS A 48 11.38 -11.26 7.09
CA LYS A 48 12.09 -12.41 7.68
C LYS A 48 12.81 -12.08 8.99
N GLU A 49 13.36 -10.86 9.10
CA GLU A 49 14.21 -10.49 10.24
C GLU A 49 13.48 -9.73 11.33
N LYS A 50 12.44 -8.97 11.01
CA LYS A 50 11.80 -8.04 11.95
C LYS A 50 10.35 -8.36 12.29
N LEU A 51 9.61 -9.09 11.44
CA LEU A 51 8.29 -9.57 11.81
C LEU A 51 8.45 -10.74 12.81
N LYS A 52 7.93 -10.57 14.03
CA LYS A 52 8.11 -11.52 15.13
C LYS A 52 6.79 -11.91 15.77
N LEU A 53 6.81 -13.07 16.44
CA LEU A 53 5.73 -13.51 17.32
C LEU A 53 5.40 -12.43 18.35
N GLY A 54 4.12 -12.27 18.67
CA GLY A 54 3.66 -11.35 19.71
C GLY A 54 3.54 -9.88 19.27
N MET A 55 3.97 -9.51 18.06
CA MET A 55 3.73 -8.15 17.54
C MET A 55 2.23 -7.91 17.38
N SER A 56 1.76 -6.74 17.80
CA SER A 56 0.38 -6.30 17.55
C SER A 56 0.16 -5.98 16.08
N LYS A 57 -1.11 -6.02 15.67
CA LYS A 57 -1.58 -5.47 14.40
C LYS A 57 -1.05 -4.07 14.08
N GLU A 58 -0.97 -3.18 15.07
CA GLU A 58 -0.42 -1.82 14.88
C GLU A 58 1.10 -1.83 14.65
N GLU A 59 1.85 -2.62 15.42
CA GLU A 59 3.29 -2.79 15.21
C GLU A 59 3.60 -3.38 13.84
N VAL A 60 2.78 -4.31 13.34
CA VAL A 60 2.89 -4.87 11.99
C VAL A 60 2.69 -3.79 10.92
N LYS A 61 1.64 -2.96 11.05
CA LYS A 61 1.39 -1.87 10.10
C LYS A 61 2.53 -0.84 10.10
N ASN A 62 3.04 -0.48 11.28
CA ASN A 62 4.16 0.43 11.42
C ASN A 62 5.47 -0.18 10.87
N LEU A 63 5.67 -1.49 11.01
CA LEU A 63 6.83 -2.19 10.47
C LEU A 63 6.83 -2.24 8.94
N LEU A 64 5.67 -2.52 8.35
CA LEU A 64 5.52 -2.70 6.90
C LEU A 64 5.27 -1.39 6.16
N GLU A 65 4.90 -0.33 6.88
CA GLU A 65 4.55 0.99 6.34
C GLU A 65 3.43 0.97 5.29
N VAL A 66 2.63 -0.10 5.30
CA VAL A 66 1.50 -0.31 4.39
C VAL A 66 0.35 -1.02 5.11
N ASP A 67 -0.87 -0.77 4.65
CA ASP A 67 -2.03 -1.56 5.05
C ASP A 67 -2.07 -2.92 4.33
N TYR A 68 -2.79 -3.87 4.93
CA TYR A 68 -3.07 -5.16 4.31
C TYR A 68 -3.99 -5.00 3.10
N ASP A 69 -3.83 -5.88 2.11
CA ASP A 69 -4.64 -5.87 0.88
C ASP A 69 -5.97 -6.60 1.07
N ALA A 70 -6.00 -7.65 1.89
CA ALA A 70 -7.22 -8.38 2.20
C ALA A 70 -7.16 -9.06 3.58
N GLU A 71 -8.33 -9.26 4.20
CA GLU A 71 -8.49 -10.24 5.27
C GLU A 71 -8.98 -11.55 4.65
N VAL A 72 -8.27 -12.64 4.92
CA VAL A 72 -8.57 -13.98 4.39
C VAL A 72 -8.73 -14.97 5.53
N THR A 73 -9.21 -16.17 5.21
CA THR A 73 -9.44 -17.25 6.19
C THR A 73 -8.50 -18.40 5.89
N SER A 74 -7.77 -18.90 6.89
CA SER A 74 -6.90 -20.05 6.65
C SER A 74 -7.72 -21.29 6.34
N SER A 75 -7.38 -21.97 5.24
CA SER A 75 -7.98 -23.22 4.82
C SER A 75 -7.68 -24.39 5.76
N MET A 76 -6.67 -24.27 6.64
CA MET A 76 -6.28 -25.32 7.56
C MET A 76 -7.07 -25.32 8.88
N ASN A 77 -7.44 -24.15 9.38
CA ASN A 77 -7.96 -24.00 10.75
C ASN A 77 -9.04 -22.92 10.92
N ASP A 78 -9.53 -22.34 9.83
CA ASP A 78 -10.55 -21.28 9.77
C ASP A 78 -10.20 -19.98 10.52
N THR A 79 -8.91 -19.72 10.81
CA THR A 79 -8.49 -18.48 11.45
C THR A 79 -8.42 -17.33 10.47
N LYS A 80 -8.65 -16.11 10.97
CA LYS A 80 -8.52 -14.89 10.16
C LYS A 80 -7.06 -14.50 10.04
N MET A 81 -6.67 -14.17 8.81
CA MET A 81 -5.32 -13.76 8.46
C MET A 81 -5.35 -12.45 7.69
N TRP A 82 -4.28 -11.67 7.80
CA TRP A 82 -4.02 -10.56 6.89
C TRP A 82 -3.16 -11.00 5.73
N ARG A 83 -3.58 -10.61 4.52
CA ARG A 83 -2.82 -10.80 3.28
C ARG A 83 -2.23 -9.46 2.83
N TYR A 84 -0.95 -9.47 2.47
CA TYR A 84 -0.27 -8.37 1.83
C TYR A 84 0.30 -8.80 0.49
N ASP A 85 0.09 -7.97 -0.53
CA ASP A 85 0.54 -8.18 -1.89
C ASP A 85 1.56 -7.08 -2.24
N PHE A 86 2.85 -7.42 -2.28
CA PHE A 86 3.93 -6.44 -2.49
C PHE A 86 4.46 -6.46 -3.93
N GLY A 87 4.89 -5.28 -4.41
CA GLY A 87 5.48 -5.11 -5.74
C GLY A 87 4.51 -5.40 -6.89
N LYS A 88 3.22 -5.09 -6.69
CA LYS A 88 2.16 -5.23 -7.70
C LYS A 88 2.46 -4.42 -8.95
N LYS A 89 2.30 -5.01 -10.15
CA LYS A 89 2.25 -4.24 -11.40
C LYS A 89 1.02 -3.32 -11.41
N GLU A 90 1.08 -2.25 -12.18
CA GLU A 90 -0.07 -1.36 -12.38
C GLU A 90 -1.27 -2.14 -12.93
N GLY A 91 -2.46 -1.91 -12.35
CA GLY A 91 -3.69 -2.61 -12.73
C GLY A 91 -3.80 -4.06 -12.21
N TYR A 92 -2.81 -4.55 -11.48
CA TYR A 92 -2.88 -5.89 -10.86
C TYR A 92 -3.98 -5.95 -9.80
N THR A 93 -4.78 -7.02 -9.88
CA THR A 93 -5.76 -7.38 -8.86
C THR A 93 -5.72 -8.89 -8.66
N TYR A 94 -5.89 -9.31 -7.42
CA TYR A 94 -6.02 -10.73 -7.07
C TYR A 94 -7.07 -10.88 -5.97
N THR A 95 -8.06 -11.72 -6.23
CA THR A 95 -9.11 -12.08 -5.29
C THR A 95 -8.94 -13.55 -4.98
N ALA A 96 -8.66 -13.87 -3.72
CA ALA A 96 -8.54 -15.26 -3.29
C ALA A 96 -9.92 -15.94 -3.42
N PRO A 97 -10.00 -17.16 -3.99
CA PRO A 97 -11.22 -17.96 -3.99
C PRO A 97 -11.79 -18.09 -2.58
N ASP A 98 -13.09 -17.84 -2.44
CA ASP A 98 -13.84 -17.90 -1.17
C ASP A 98 -13.23 -17.07 -0.01
N ASN A 99 -12.38 -16.09 -0.31
CA ASN A 99 -11.56 -15.34 0.64
C ASN A 99 -10.71 -16.25 1.56
N MET A 100 -10.20 -17.37 1.02
CA MET A 100 -9.28 -18.25 1.73
C MET A 100 -7.82 -17.79 1.58
N ASP A 101 -6.89 -18.41 2.31
CA ASP A 101 -5.44 -18.20 2.23
C ASP A 101 -4.80 -18.80 0.96
N ASP A 102 -5.47 -18.59 -0.18
CA ASP A 102 -4.98 -19.00 -1.50
C ASP A 102 -3.81 -18.12 -1.94
N VAL A 103 -2.76 -18.76 -2.46
CA VAL A 103 -1.52 -18.10 -2.89
C VAL A 103 -1.62 -17.79 -4.38
N ASP A 104 -1.32 -16.55 -4.80
CA ASP A 104 -1.29 -16.19 -6.22
C ASP A 104 -0.02 -16.70 -6.90
N MET A 105 0.04 -18.01 -7.13
CA MET A 105 1.16 -18.68 -7.80
C MET A 105 1.37 -18.16 -9.23
N GLN A 106 0.30 -17.74 -9.92
CA GLN A 106 0.40 -17.19 -11.26
C GLN A 106 1.08 -15.81 -11.23
N GLY A 107 0.59 -14.91 -10.39
CA GLY A 107 1.15 -13.57 -10.23
C GLY A 107 2.60 -13.58 -9.73
N LEU A 108 2.94 -14.49 -8.81
CA LEU A 108 4.32 -14.70 -8.34
C LEU A 108 5.21 -15.29 -9.45
N GLY A 109 4.67 -16.22 -10.23
CA GLY A 109 5.36 -16.85 -11.35
C GLY A 109 5.72 -15.85 -12.45
N ASP A 110 4.72 -15.15 -12.98
CA ASP A 110 4.84 -14.19 -14.09
C ASP A 110 5.38 -12.80 -13.66
N GLY A 111 5.55 -12.60 -12.35
CA GLY A 111 6.10 -11.40 -11.74
C GLY A 111 5.17 -10.20 -11.77
N SER A 112 3.86 -10.39 -12.00
CA SER A 112 2.82 -9.38 -11.80
C SER A 112 2.59 -9.06 -10.31
N LEU A 113 2.94 -10.01 -9.45
CA LEU A 113 3.17 -9.85 -8.03
C LEU A 113 4.61 -10.23 -7.70
N LYS A 114 5.27 -9.50 -6.79
CA LYS A 114 6.65 -9.80 -6.41
C LYS A 114 6.76 -10.69 -5.19
N SER A 115 5.88 -10.50 -4.23
CA SER A 115 5.80 -11.35 -3.04
C SER A 115 4.44 -11.23 -2.37
N GLN A 116 4.06 -12.27 -1.64
CA GLN A 116 2.81 -12.35 -0.90
C GLN A 116 3.07 -12.77 0.54
N LEU A 117 2.45 -12.09 1.50
CA LEU A 117 2.58 -12.36 2.93
C LEU A 117 1.21 -12.66 3.53
N PHE A 118 1.13 -13.73 4.31
CA PHE A 118 -0.01 -14.05 5.15
C PHE A 118 0.43 -14.00 6.61
N ILE A 119 -0.30 -13.26 7.45
CA ILE A 119 -0.04 -13.13 8.87
C ILE A 119 -1.26 -13.63 9.63
N GLU A 120 -1.06 -14.65 10.47
CA GLU A 120 -2.08 -15.15 11.39
C GLU A 120 -1.95 -14.45 12.73
N PHE A 121 -3.08 -14.09 13.33
CA PHE A 121 -3.14 -13.47 14.65
C PHE A 121 -3.83 -14.39 15.65
N ASP A 122 -3.38 -14.34 16.90
CA ASP A 122 -4.07 -14.98 18.01
C ASP A 122 -5.32 -14.18 18.47
N LYS A 123 -5.97 -14.68 19.52
CA LYS A 123 -7.17 -14.06 20.09
C LYS A 123 -6.92 -12.71 20.76
N GLU A 124 -5.67 -12.38 21.05
CA GLU A 124 -5.23 -11.08 21.60
C GLU A 124 -4.73 -10.13 20.49
N GLU A 125 -4.98 -10.49 19.22
CA GLU A 125 -4.58 -9.74 18.03
C GLU A 125 -3.06 -9.57 17.92
N LYS A 126 -2.31 -10.58 18.37
CA LYS A 126 -0.85 -10.65 18.25
C LYS A 126 -0.44 -11.67 17.19
N VAL A 127 0.68 -11.42 16.51
CA VAL A 127 1.23 -12.32 15.49
C VAL A 127 1.48 -13.69 16.10
N LEU A 128 0.83 -14.71 15.54
CA LEU A 128 0.94 -16.11 15.91
C LEU A 128 1.85 -16.89 14.95
N SER A 129 1.76 -16.56 13.66
CA SER A 129 2.59 -17.13 12.60
C SER A 129 2.58 -16.20 11.38
N PHE A 130 3.51 -16.42 10.45
CA PHE A 130 3.39 -15.88 9.10
C PHE A 130 3.92 -16.88 8.08
N THR A 131 3.42 -16.74 6.86
CA THR A 131 3.97 -17.39 5.66
C THR A 131 4.23 -16.33 4.60
N PHE A 132 5.45 -16.30 4.08
CA PHE A 132 5.91 -15.30 3.11
C PHE A 132 6.45 -15.97 1.84
N TYR A 133 5.85 -15.63 0.71
CA TYR A 133 6.21 -16.12 -0.61
C TYR A 133 6.98 -15.05 -1.37
N SER A 134 8.22 -15.34 -1.77
CA SER A 134 9.06 -14.40 -2.53
C SER A 134 10.04 -15.15 -3.42
N LYS A 135 10.67 -14.48 -4.38
CA LYS A 135 11.79 -15.08 -5.13
C LYS A 135 13.10 -14.86 -4.37
N ASN A 136 13.92 -15.90 -4.27
CA ASN A 136 15.28 -15.78 -3.72
C ASN A 136 16.25 -15.15 -4.75
N GLU A 137 17.53 -15.00 -4.38
CA GLU A 137 18.56 -14.42 -5.25
C GLU A 137 18.79 -15.18 -6.57
N LYS A 138 18.41 -16.47 -6.61
CA LYS A 138 18.48 -17.31 -7.82
C LYS A 138 17.22 -17.19 -8.69
N GLY A 139 16.22 -16.45 -8.23
CA GLY A 139 14.92 -16.31 -8.89
C GLY A 139 13.95 -17.47 -8.62
N GLU A 140 14.28 -18.38 -7.71
CA GLU A 140 13.43 -19.50 -7.32
C GLU A 140 12.37 -19.01 -6.32
N LEU A 141 11.14 -19.49 -6.44
CA LEU A 141 10.08 -19.17 -5.49
C LEU A 141 10.34 -19.90 -4.17
N VAL A 142 10.36 -19.16 -3.07
CA VAL A 142 10.58 -19.69 -1.72
C VAL A 142 9.42 -19.32 -0.80
N GLU A 143 9.08 -20.25 0.08
CA GLU A 143 8.23 -20.04 1.24
C GLU A 143 9.10 -19.80 2.48
N SER A 144 8.87 -18.71 3.20
CA SER A 144 9.44 -18.44 4.52
C SER A 144 8.34 -18.49 5.58
N ARG A 145 8.47 -19.38 6.57
CA ARG A 145 7.46 -19.60 7.60
C ARG A 145 8.01 -19.29 8.99
N LEU A 146 7.31 -18.44 9.74
CA LEU A 146 7.58 -18.23 11.16
C LEU A 146 6.99 -19.39 11.97
N MET A 147 7.87 -20.11 12.66
CA MET A 147 7.54 -21.24 13.52
C MET A 147 7.17 -20.75 14.92
N GLN A 148 6.49 -21.61 15.69
CA GLN A 148 6.07 -21.31 17.07
C GLN A 148 7.22 -21.05 18.05
N ASP A 149 8.43 -21.49 17.74
CA ASP A 149 9.65 -21.20 18.52
C ASP A 149 10.28 -19.85 18.15
N GLY A 150 9.67 -19.09 17.23
CA GLY A 150 10.15 -17.79 16.75
C GLY A 150 11.20 -17.87 15.64
N THR A 151 11.58 -19.08 15.20
CA THR A 151 12.50 -19.25 14.07
C THR A 151 11.75 -19.10 12.74
N VAL A 152 12.45 -18.58 11.72
CA VAL A 152 11.93 -18.56 10.34
C VAL A 152 12.59 -19.68 9.57
N LYS A 153 11.78 -20.58 8.99
CA LYS A 153 12.23 -21.65 8.10
C LYS A 153 11.95 -21.27 6.66
N GLU A 154 12.89 -21.58 5.77
CA GLU A 154 12.77 -21.32 4.34
C GLU A 154 12.76 -22.65 3.57
N SER A 155 11.88 -22.75 2.57
CA SER A 155 11.74 -23.91 1.68
C SER A 155 11.53 -23.42 0.25
N THR A 156 12.22 -24.01 -0.73
CA THR A 156 11.94 -23.77 -2.16
C THR A 156 10.66 -24.47 -2.57
N ILE A 157 9.84 -23.78 -3.37
CA ILE A 157 8.64 -24.34 -3.99
C ILE A 157 9.02 -24.83 -5.39
N GLU A 158 8.83 -26.13 -5.64
CA GLU A 158 9.09 -26.81 -6.92
C GLU A 158 7.83 -26.91 -7.79
#